data_AF-A0A7C2Y7Q1-F1
#
_entry.id   AF-A0A7C2Y7Q1-F1
#
_cell.length_a   1.000
_cell.length_b   1.000
_cell.length_c   1.000
_cell.angle_alpha   90.00
_cell.angle_beta   90.00
_cell.angle_gamma   90.00
#
_symmetry.space_group_name_H-M   'P 1'
#
loop_
_entity.id
_entity.type
_entity.pdbx_description
1 polymer ?
#
loop_
_entity_poly.entity_id
_entity_poly.type
_entity_poly.pdbx_seq_one_letter_code
_entity_poly.pdbx_strand_id
1 'polypeptide(L)'
;AAAWRATAAVGWRRRVAGLVTGFSEGLQAIRTWHDLFSVVAVSAVHWGLVTCIYYWIGRSFGGRLAELGLADALLVLAFTMAGSTVQLPGVGGGSQVASFLAYTVIFGVDKEPAAAVSIVIWLITFAGATVLGIPLLIKEGWSMGELRRLAHAEAEAEKRGDHIPVPREAPKRVRRAMHADGGDAPR
;
A
#
# COMPACT_ATOMS: atom_id res chain seq x y z
N ALA A 1 -12.84 17.81 -34.21
CA ALA A 1 -13.39 17.49 -32.88
C ALA A 1 -13.80 16.01 -32.68
N ALA A 2 -14.18 15.25 -33.72
CA ALA A 2 -14.68 13.87 -33.57
C ALA A 2 -13.60 12.79 -33.31
N ALA A 3 -12.37 12.96 -33.84
CA ALA A 3 -11.29 11.97 -33.72
C ALA A 3 -10.80 11.71 -32.29
N TRP A 4 -10.90 12.71 -31.40
CA TRP A 4 -10.44 12.62 -30.01
C TRP A 4 -11.38 11.80 -29.11
N ARG A 5 -12.68 11.77 -29.44
CA ARG A 5 -13.69 10.98 -28.70
C ARG A 5 -13.61 9.50 -29.05
N ALA A 6 -13.31 9.17 -30.30
CA ALA A 6 -13.16 7.79 -30.75
C ALA A 6 -11.90 7.12 -30.16
N THR A 7 -10.76 7.84 -30.10
CA THR A 7 -9.53 7.34 -29.47
C THR A 7 -9.66 7.20 -27.95
N ALA A 8 -10.36 8.14 -27.29
CA ALA A 8 -10.65 8.04 -25.85
C ALA A 8 -11.55 6.83 -25.52
N ALA A 9 -12.59 6.57 -26.32
CA ALA A 9 -13.48 5.43 -26.14
C ALA A 9 -12.78 4.07 -26.37
N VAL A 10 -11.90 3.99 -27.36
CA VAL A 10 -11.08 2.79 -27.62
C VAL A 10 -10.08 2.56 -26.48
N GLY A 11 -9.46 3.63 -25.97
CA GLY A 11 -8.56 3.56 -24.80
C GLY A 11 -9.27 3.14 -23.51
N TRP A 12 -10.48 3.65 -23.26
CA TRP A 12 -11.29 3.26 -22.09
C TRP A 12 -11.71 1.79 -22.13
N ARG A 13 -12.20 1.31 -23.28
CA ARG A 13 -12.58 -0.10 -23.44
C ARG A 13 -11.40 -1.04 -23.22
N ARG A 14 -10.21 -0.68 -23.73
CA ARG A 14 -8.98 -1.48 -23.52
C ARG A 14 -8.56 -1.51 -22.04
N ARG A 15 -8.66 -0.38 -21.32
CA ARG A 15 -8.39 -0.35 -19.87
C ARG A 15 -9.37 -1.21 -19.09
N VAL A 16 -10.67 -1.07 -19.35
CA VAL A 16 -11.71 -1.87 -18.68
C VAL A 16 -11.51 -3.35 -18.98
N ALA A 17 -11.21 -3.72 -20.23
CA ALA A 17 -10.91 -5.10 -20.59
C ALA A 17 -9.68 -5.62 -19.83
N GLY A 18 -8.60 -4.85 -19.74
CA GLY A 18 -7.41 -5.22 -18.95
C GLY A 18 -7.73 -5.43 -17.47
N LEU A 19 -8.54 -4.55 -16.87
CA LEU A 19 -8.98 -4.68 -15.47
C LEU A 19 -9.82 -5.94 -15.25
N VAL A 20 -10.76 -6.24 -16.15
CA VAL A 20 -11.62 -7.44 -16.05
C VAL A 20 -10.81 -8.71 -16.26
N THR A 21 -9.87 -8.72 -17.20
CA THR A 21 -8.98 -9.86 -17.44
C THR A 21 -8.08 -10.09 -16.23
N GLY A 22 -7.41 -9.06 -15.71
CA GLY A 22 -6.56 -9.19 -14.52
C GLY A 22 -7.35 -9.62 -13.27
N PHE A 23 -8.58 -9.12 -13.11
CA PHE A 23 -9.48 -9.59 -12.05
C PHE A 23 -9.85 -11.07 -12.23
N SER A 24 -10.18 -11.49 -13.44
CA SER A 24 -10.49 -12.88 -13.78
C SER A 24 -9.30 -13.82 -13.54
N GLU A 25 -8.09 -13.42 -13.95
CA GLU A 25 -6.84 -14.15 -13.71
C GLU A 25 -6.55 -14.27 -12.21
N GLY A 26 -6.75 -13.19 -11.45
CA GLY A 26 -6.64 -13.21 -9.99
C GLY A 26 -7.66 -14.15 -9.34
N LEU A 27 -8.91 -14.17 -9.83
CA LEU A 27 -9.95 -15.08 -9.34
C LEU A 27 -9.63 -16.54 -9.70
N GLN A 28 -9.04 -16.80 -10.87
CA GLN A 28 -8.58 -18.13 -11.29
C GLN A 28 -7.41 -18.66 -10.45
N ALA A 29 -6.63 -17.78 -9.81
CA ALA A 29 -5.61 -18.18 -8.85
C ALA A 29 -6.21 -18.81 -7.58
N ILE A 30 -7.48 -18.49 -7.27
CA ILE A 30 -8.22 -19.06 -6.15
C ILE A 30 -8.84 -20.39 -6.61
N ARG A 31 -8.10 -21.48 -6.37
CA ARG A 31 -8.44 -22.82 -6.89
C ARG A 31 -9.52 -23.53 -6.09
N THR A 32 -9.86 -23.06 -4.89
CA THR A 32 -10.79 -23.75 -3.98
C THR A 32 -11.59 -22.76 -3.14
N TRP A 33 -12.83 -23.12 -2.78
CA TRP A 33 -13.68 -22.33 -1.87
C TRP A 33 -13.04 -22.04 -0.51
N HIS A 34 -12.23 -22.97 -0.01
CA HIS A 34 -11.44 -22.77 1.21
C HIS A 34 -10.40 -21.66 1.06
N ASP A 35 -9.73 -21.56 -0.09
CA ASP A 35 -8.77 -20.49 -0.38
C ASP A 35 -9.49 -19.15 -0.45
N LEU A 36 -10.66 -19.11 -1.11
CA LEU A 36 -11.50 -17.91 -1.17
C LEU A 36 -11.88 -17.43 0.23
N PHE A 37 -12.40 -18.33 1.06
CA PHE A 37 -12.79 -18.00 2.43
C PHE A 37 -11.60 -17.55 3.26
N SER A 38 -10.44 -18.22 3.13
CA SER A 38 -9.22 -17.84 3.85
C SER A 38 -8.76 -16.43 3.48
N VAL A 39 -8.75 -16.09 2.18
CA VAL A 39 -8.39 -14.75 1.69
C VAL A 39 -9.37 -13.69 2.20
N VAL A 40 -10.67 -13.97 2.12
CA VAL A 40 -11.71 -13.06 2.63
C VAL A 40 -11.58 -12.86 4.14
N ALA A 41 -11.39 -13.94 4.90
CA ALA A 41 -11.25 -13.89 6.35
C ALA A 41 -9.99 -13.12 6.78
N VAL A 42 -8.84 -13.39 6.17
CA VAL A 42 -7.59 -12.67 6.43
C VAL A 42 -7.74 -11.19 6.08
N SER A 43 -8.38 -10.87 4.95
CA SER A 43 -8.66 -9.49 4.56
C SER A 43 -9.58 -8.79 5.57
N ALA A 44 -10.67 -9.44 5.98
CA ALA A 44 -11.60 -8.88 6.97
C ALA A 44 -10.92 -8.64 8.33
N VAL A 45 -10.08 -9.57 8.79
CA VAL A 45 -9.29 -9.42 10.02
C VAL A 45 -8.29 -8.27 9.87
N HIS A 46 -7.60 -8.17 8.74
CA HIS A 46 -6.66 -7.09 8.48
C HIS A 46 -7.33 -5.72 8.51
N TRP A 47 -8.44 -5.54 7.79
CA TRP A 47 -9.18 -4.27 7.77
C TRP A 47 -9.85 -3.95 9.11
N GLY A 48 -10.32 -4.97 9.83
CA GLY A 48 -10.80 -4.83 11.20
C GLY A 48 -9.71 -4.31 12.14
N LEU A 49 -8.50 -4.89 12.07
CA LEU A 49 -7.35 -4.44 12.84
C LEU A 49 -6.96 -3.00 12.49
N VAL A 50 -6.91 -2.63 11.20
CA VAL A 50 -6.64 -1.25 10.77
C VAL A 50 -7.68 -0.29 11.35
N THR A 51 -8.96 -0.64 11.31
CA THR A 51 -10.04 0.17 11.90
C THR A 51 -9.85 0.34 13.41
N CYS A 52 -9.51 -0.74 14.12
CA CYS A 52 -9.22 -0.67 15.55
C CYS A 52 -8.02 0.23 15.87
N ILE A 53 -6.97 0.23 15.04
CA ILE A 53 -5.81 1.11 15.19
C ILE A 53 -6.25 2.58 15.13
N TYR A 54 -7.01 2.98 14.10
CA TYR A 54 -7.50 4.35 13.96
C TYR A 54 -8.38 4.77 15.15
N TYR A 55 -9.28 3.87 15.57
CA TYR A 55 -10.17 4.11 16.68
C TYR A 55 -9.43 4.29 18.01
N TRP A 56 -8.51 3.38 18.35
CA TRP A 56 -7.78 3.43 19.61
C TRP A 56 -6.75 4.55 19.67
N ILE A 57 -6.09 4.87 18.56
CA ILE A 57 -5.20 6.04 18.49
C ILE A 57 -6.00 7.32 18.77
N GLY A 58 -7.14 7.54 18.11
CA GLY A 58 -7.98 8.71 18.42
C GLY A 58 -8.33 8.80 19.91
N ARG A 59 -8.76 7.67 20.49
CA ARG A 59 -9.09 7.60 21.92
C ARG A 59 -7.93 7.91 22.86
N SER A 60 -6.69 7.54 22.53
CA SER A 60 -5.55 7.75 23.41
C SER A 60 -5.18 9.22 23.60
N PHE A 61 -5.61 10.09 22.66
CA PHE A 61 -5.36 11.54 22.74
C PHE A 61 -6.39 12.29 23.59
N GLY A 62 -7.48 11.64 24.01
CA GLY A 62 -8.48 12.25 24.88
C GLY A 62 -9.30 13.36 24.21
N GLY A 63 -10.04 14.12 25.04
CA GLY A 63 -10.88 15.23 24.59
C GLY A 63 -11.86 14.83 23.48
N ARG A 64 -12.03 15.71 22.50
CA ARG A 64 -12.93 15.51 21.36
C ARG A 64 -12.57 14.29 20.50
N LEU A 65 -11.29 13.89 20.47
CA LEU A 65 -10.87 12.68 19.73
C LEU A 65 -11.33 11.39 20.39
N ALA A 66 -11.53 11.37 21.71
CA ALA A 66 -12.02 10.20 22.44
C ALA A 66 -13.54 10.02 22.36
N GLU A 67 -14.26 11.07 21.97
CA GLU A 67 -15.71 11.04 21.71
C GLU A 67 -16.04 10.45 20.33
N LEU A 68 -15.07 10.42 19.41
CA LEU A 68 -15.25 9.87 18.07
C LEU A 68 -15.53 8.36 18.12
N GLY A 69 -16.55 7.95 17.38
CA GLY A 69 -16.99 6.57 17.29
C GLY A 69 -16.20 5.77 16.25
N LEU A 70 -16.56 4.49 16.11
CA LEU A 70 -15.97 3.59 15.11
C LEU A 70 -16.27 4.08 13.67
N ALA A 71 -17.47 4.62 13.44
CA ALA A 71 -17.86 5.17 12.15
C ALA A 71 -17.02 6.39 11.75
N ASP A 72 -16.67 7.23 12.72
CA ASP A 72 -15.81 8.40 12.51
C ASP A 72 -14.39 7.96 12.16
N ALA A 73 -13.87 6.95 12.85
CA ALA A 73 -12.56 6.36 12.55
C ALA A 73 -12.52 5.75 11.13
N LEU A 74 -13.59 5.08 10.69
CA LEU A 74 -13.73 4.59 9.32
C LEU A 74 -13.76 5.72 8.29
N LEU A 75 -14.40 6.84 8.62
CA LEU A 75 -14.40 8.02 7.74
C LEU A 75 -12.98 8.60 7.63
N VAL A 76 -12.26 8.76 8.74
CA VAL A 76 -10.86 9.20 8.72
C VAL A 76 -10.01 8.24 7.91
N LEU A 77 -10.18 6.93 8.07
CA LEU A 77 -9.50 5.92 7.26
C LEU A 77 -9.77 6.13 5.77
N ALA A 78 -11.02 6.37 5.37
CA ALA A 78 -11.38 6.64 3.97
C ALA A 78 -10.65 7.88 3.40
N PHE A 79 -10.62 8.98 4.15
CA PHE A 79 -9.83 10.16 3.76
C PHE A 79 -8.34 9.84 3.66
N THR A 80 -7.82 9.04 4.60
CA THR A 80 -6.41 8.67 4.63
C THR A 80 -6.01 7.81 3.44
N MET A 81 -6.88 6.88 3.01
CA MET A 81 -6.69 6.10 1.80
C MET A 81 -6.64 6.99 0.56
N ALA A 82 -7.57 7.94 0.42
CA ALA A 82 -7.55 8.90 -0.68
C ALA A 82 -6.25 9.73 -0.68
N GLY A 83 -5.82 10.19 0.50
CA GLY A 83 -4.57 10.92 0.70
C GLY A 83 -3.32 10.12 0.32
N SER A 84 -3.31 8.79 0.55
CA SER A 84 -2.14 7.95 0.25
C SER A 84 -1.78 7.84 -1.24
N THR A 85 -2.66 8.28 -2.14
CA THR A 85 -2.37 8.32 -3.58
C THR A 85 -1.22 9.27 -3.94
N VAL A 86 -0.93 10.26 -3.09
CA VAL A 86 0.14 11.25 -3.27
C VAL A 86 1.19 11.13 -2.16
N GLN A 87 1.54 9.90 -1.79
CA GLN A 87 2.48 9.62 -0.70
C GLN A 87 3.92 9.53 -1.21
N LEU A 88 4.85 10.29 -0.62
CA LEU A 88 6.27 10.02 -0.81
C LEU A 88 6.73 8.94 0.20
N PRO A 89 7.43 7.89 -0.25
CA PRO A 89 7.94 6.86 0.64
C PRO A 89 8.89 7.48 1.68
N GLY A 90 8.68 7.15 2.96
CA GLY A 90 9.50 7.64 4.09
C GLY A 90 9.24 9.08 4.56
N VAL A 91 8.73 9.97 3.71
CA VAL A 91 8.54 11.40 4.05
C VAL A 91 7.13 11.70 4.57
N GLY A 92 6.13 10.91 4.20
CA GLY A 92 4.75 11.23 4.57
C GLY A 92 4.14 12.27 3.61
N GLY A 93 3.10 12.99 4.05
CA GLY A 93 2.39 13.97 3.22
C GLY A 93 0.90 13.67 3.04
N GLY A 94 0.52 12.89 2.03
CA GLY A 94 -0.88 12.78 1.60
C GLY A 94 -1.86 12.20 2.64
N SER A 95 -1.59 11.00 3.15
CA SER A 95 -2.40 10.35 4.21
C SER A 95 -2.50 11.20 5.48
N GLN A 96 -1.39 11.77 5.91
CA GLN A 96 -1.30 12.61 7.11
C GLN A 96 -2.09 13.92 6.95
N VAL A 97 -1.98 14.59 5.80
CA VAL A 97 -2.75 15.82 5.53
C VAL A 97 -4.24 15.49 5.42
N ALA A 98 -4.61 14.39 4.76
CA ALA A 98 -6.00 14.01 4.61
C ALA A 98 -6.66 13.65 5.97
N SER A 99 -5.95 12.92 6.83
CA SER A 99 -6.42 12.64 8.20
C SER A 99 -6.51 13.92 9.05
N PHE A 100 -5.52 14.81 8.97
CA PHE A 100 -5.55 16.11 9.64
C PHE A 100 -6.77 16.95 9.21
N LEU A 101 -7.05 17.01 7.91
CA LEU A 101 -8.22 17.71 7.39
C LEU A 101 -9.53 17.03 7.81
N ALA A 102 -9.59 15.70 7.85
CA ALA A 102 -10.76 15.00 8.37
C ALA A 102 -11.03 15.38 9.84
N TYR A 103 -10.02 15.31 10.70
CA TYR A 103 -10.17 15.67 12.11
C TYR A 103 -10.56 17.14 12.32
N THR A 104 -9.93 18.07 11.59
CA THR A 104 -10.17 19.50 11.78
C THR A 104 -11.44 19.99 11.11
N VAL A 105 -11.66 19.66 9.84
CA VAL A 105 -12.75 20.23 9.03
C VAL A 105 -14.07 19.50 9.25
N ILE A 106 -14.03 18.16 9.37
CA ILE A 106 -15.25 17.35 9.48
C ILE A 106 -15.65 17.21 10.96
N PHE A 107 -14.67 16.87 11.79
CA PHE A 107 -14.94 16.58 13.20
C PHE A 107 -14.74 17.78 14.12
N GLY A 108 -14.16 18.89 13.66
CA GLY A 108 -13.97 20.09 14.48
C GLY A 108 -12.99 19.91 15.63
N VAL A 109 -12.02 19.00 15.50
CA VAL A 109 -10.94 18.81 16.47
C VAL A 109 -9.94 19.96 16.34
N ASP A 110 -9.41 20.44 17.47
CA ASP A 110 -8.38 21.47 17.48
C ASP A 110 -7.14 21.04 16.68
N LYS A 111 -6.46 22.01 16.06
CA LYS A 111 -5.36 21.75 15.13
C LYS A 111 -4.19 21.01 15.78
N GLU A 112 -3.86 21.35 17.03
CA GLU A 112 -2.75 20.74 17.77
C GLU A 112 -2.96 19.22 17.97
N PRO A 113 -4.06 18.75 18.61
CA PRO A 113 -4.31 17.32 18.75
C PRO A 113 -4.58 16.63 17.41
N ALA A 114 -5.22 17.30 16.45
CA ALA A 114 -5.43 16.75 15.10
C ALA A 114 -4.12 16.50 14.35
N ALA A 115 -3.13 17.40 14.47
CA ALA A 115 -1.81 17.20 13.87
C ALA A 115 -1.07 16.03 14.53
N ALA A 116 -1.09 15.98 15.87
CA ALA A 116 -0.40 14.95 16.63
C ALA A 116 -0.97 13.55 16.33
N VAL A 117 -2.30 13.39 16.36
CA VAL A 117 -2.95 12.10 16.06
C VAL A 117 -2.70 11.66 14.62
N SER A 118 -2.69 12.59 13.66
CA SER A 118 -2.44 12.29 12.23
C SER A 118 -1.00 11.82 11.99
N ILE A 119 -0.02 12.43 12.69
CA ILE A 119 1.38 11.98 12.67
C ILE A 119 1.47 10.56 13.24
N VAL A 120 0.85 10.29 14.39
CA VAL A 120 0.92 8.97 15.03
C VAL A 120 0.28 7.89 14.18
N ILE A 121 -0.88 8.17 13.58
CA ILE A 121 -1.53 7.26 12.62
C ILE A 121 -0.56 6.93 11.47
N TRP A 122 0.05 7.95 10.86
CA TRP A 122 1.00 7.75 9.76
C TRP A 122 2.24 6.95 10.21
N LEU A 123 2.79 7.24 11.38
CA LEU A 123 3.96 6.53 11.92
C LEU A 123 3.67 5.05 12.11
N ILE A 124 2.48 4.70 12.62
CA ILE A 124 2.12 3.31 12.89
C ILE A 124 1.78 2.57 11.59
N THR A 125 0.99 3.18 10.70
CA THR A 125 0.40 2.49 9.54
C THR A 125 1.29 2.49 8.29
N PHE A 126 2.17 3.48 8.13
CA PHE A 126 3.07 3.60 6.97
C PHE A 126 4.54 3.52 7.36
N ALA A 127 4.98 4.36 8.30
CA ALA A 127 6.41 4.42 8.64
C ALA A 127 6.87 3.12 9.31
N GLY A 128 6.09 2.57 10.23
CA GLY A 128 6.39 1.29 10.90
C GLY A 128 6.48 0.12 9.94
N ALA A 129 5.55 0.03 8.99
CA ALA A 129 5.60 -0.98 7.92
C ALA A 129 6.87 -0.82 7.06
N THR A 130 7.28 0.41 6.77
CA THR A 130 8.51 0.71 6.00
C THR A 130 9.76 0.33 6.79
N VAL A 131 9.83 0.67 8.08
CA VAL A 131 10.95 0.35 8.97
C VAL A 131 11.16 -1.16 9.09
N LEU A 132 10.09 -1.96 9.08
CA LEU A 132 10.18 -3.42 9.08
C LEU A 132 10.46 -4.01 7.69
N GLY A 133 9.91 -3.40 6.64
CA GLY A 133 10.05 -3.87 5.26
C GLY A 133 11.46 -3.68 4.70
N ILE A 134 12.13 -2.56 4.99
CA ILE A 134 13.47 -2.27 4.46
C ILE A 134 14.52 -3.31 4.90
N PRO A 135 14.66 -3.67 6.19
CA PRO A 135 15.58 -4.71 6.61
C PRO A 135 15.30 -6.07 5.96
N LEU A 136 14.02 -6.42 5.76
CA LEU A 136 13.63 -7.65 5.09
C LEU A 136 14.08 -7.66 3.62
N LEU A 137 13.88 -6.55 2.91
CA LEU A 137 14.34 -6.39 1.52
C LEU A 137 15.86 -6.48 1.40
N ILE A 138 16.59 -5.88 2.35
CA ILE A 138 18.06 -5.96 2.42
C ILE A 138 18.49 -7.41 2.66
N LYS A 139 17.84 -8.13 3.60
CA LYS A 139 18.12 -9.53 3.91
C LYS A 139 17.88 -10.45 2.70
N GLU A 140 16.88 -10.16 1.89
CA GLU A 140 16.61 -10.88 0.64
C GLU A 140 17.53 -10.48 -0.52
N GLY A 141 18.42 -9.49 -0.34
CA GLY A 141 19.44 -9.12 -1.31
C GLY A 141 18.96 -8.18 -2.43
N TRP A 142 17.83 -7.50 -2.25
CA TRP A 142 17.30 -6.56 -3.24
C TRP A 142 18.03 -5.21 -3.16
N SER A 143 18.65 -4.78 -4.26
CA SER A 143 19.21 -3.42 -4.35
C SER A 143 18.14 -2.40 -4.74
N MET A 144 18.30 -1.14 -4.28
CA MET A 144 17.39 -0.04 -4.65
C MET A 144 17.32 0.18 -6.17
N GLY A 145 18.41 -0.08 -6.88
CA GLY A 145 18.46 -0.01 -8.35
C GLY A 145 17.60 -1.08 -9.02
N GLU A 146 17.56 -2.30 -8.49
CA GLU A 146 16.72 -3.39 -9.01
C GLU A 146 15.25 -3.15 -8.72
N LEU A 147 14.92 -2.72 -7.50
CA LEU A 147 13.56 -2.30 -7.14
C LEU A 147 13.08 -1.17 -8.05
N ARG A 148 13.94 -0.18 -8.34
CA ARG A 148 13.62 0.92 -9.26
C ARG A 148 13.43 0.46 -10.71
N ARG A 149 14.24 -0.51 -11.18
CA ARG A 149 14.05 -1.11 -12.52
C ARG A 149 12.74 -1.88 -12.62
N LEU A 150 12.37 -2.65 -11.59
CA LEU A 150 11.09 -3.33 -11.54
C LEU A 150 9.92 -2.35 -11.54
N ALA A 151 9.96 -1.32 -10.69
CA ALA A 151 8.92 -0.30 -10.63
C ALA A 151 8.74 0.44 -11.97
N HIS A 152 9.84 0.77 -12.66
CA HIS A 152 9.74 1.37 -14.00
C HIS A 152 9.16 0.41 -15.04
N ALA A 153 9.57 -0.86 -15.02
CA ALA A 153 9.07 -1.85 -15.95
C ALA A 153 7.56 -2.11 -15.73
N GLU A 154 7.12 -2.17 -14.47
CA GLU A 154 5.71 -2.30 -14.10
C GLU A 154 4.88 -1.08 -14.56
N ALA A 155 5.38 0.14 -14.34
CA ALA A 155 4.72 1.35 -14.81
C ALA A 155 4.63 1.43 -16.35
N GLU A 156 5.59 0.84 -17.07
CA GLU A 156 5.52 0.72 -18.54
C GLU A 156 4.53 -0.36 -18.99
N ALA A 157 4.45 -1.47 -18.27
CA ALA A 157 3.49 -2.54 -18.53
C ALA A 157 2.05 -2.08 -18.26
N GLU A 158 1.81 -1.34 -17.16
CA GLU A 158 0.53 -0.73 -16.85
C GLU A 158 0.04 0.19 -17.98
N LYS A 159 0.93 1.00 -18.56
CA LYS A 159 0.62 1.85 -19.72
C LYS A 159 0.23 1.05 -20.96
N ARG A 160 0.76 -0.17 -21.11
CA ARG A 160 0.44 -1.10 -22.21
C ARG A 160 -0.79 -1.98 -21.92
N GLY A 161 -1.28 -1.98 -20.67
CA GLY A 161 -2.34 -2.88 -20.21
C GLY A 161 -1.86 -4.33 -20.06
N ASP A 162 -0.57 -4.51 -19.77
CA ASP A 162 0.10 -5.79 -19.60
C ASP A 162 0.63 -5.93 -18.17
N HIS A 163 0.95 -7.14 -17.73
CA HIS A 163 1.53 -7.40 -16.40
C HIS A 163 2.90 -8.06 -16.54
N ILE A 164 3.87 -7.62 -15.73
CA ILE A 164 5.17 -8.29 -15.68
C ILE A 164 5.12 -9.37 -14.60
N PRO A 165 5.56 -10.60 -14.89
CA PRO A 165 5.64 -11.63 -13.86
C PRO A 165 6.63 -11.22 -12.76
N VAL A 166 6.19 -11.29 -11.51
CA VAL A 166 7.02 -11.01 -10.33
C VAL A 166 8.16 -12.04 -10.28
N PRO A 167 9.44 -11.62 -10.22
CA PRO A 167 10.56 -12.55 -10.08
C PRO A 167 10.43 -13.35 -8.78
N ARG A 168 10.44 -14.69 -8.87
CA ARG A 168 10.31 -15.58 -7.71
C ARG A 168 11.60 -15.73 -6.89
N GLU A 169 12.73 -15.27 -7.41
CA GLU A 169 14.04 -15.34 -6.76
C GLU A 169 14.70 -13.97 -6.75
N ALA A 170 15.43 -13.69 -5.67
CA ALA A 170 16.29 -12.52 -5.58
C ALA A 170 17.35 -12.53 -6.70
N PRO A 171 17.77 -11.35 -7.19
CA PRO A 171 18.67 -11.24 -8.32
C PRO A 171 20.01 -11.97 -8.11
N LYS A 172 20.44 -12.73 -9.14
CA LYS A 172 21.59 -13.66 -9.14
C LYS A 172 22.94 -13.07 -8.69
N ARG A 173 23.12 -11.73 -8.71
CA ARG A 173 24.37 -11.07 -8.30
C ARG A 173 24.72 -11.33 -6.83
N VAL A 174 23.73 -11.43 -5.94
CA VAL A 174 23.96 -11.65 -4.50
C VAL A 174 24.19 -13.13 -4.19
N ARG A 175 23.46 -14.03 -4.87
CA ARG A 175 23.65 -15.48 -4.73
C ARG A 175 25.08 -15.92 -5.09
N ARG A 176 25.73 -15.23 -6.04
CA ARG A 176 27.13 -15.47 -6.40
C ARG A 176 28.13 -15.01 -5.33
N ALA A 177 27.86 -13.90 -4.63
CA ALA A 177 28.69 -13.43 -3.51
C ALA A 177 28.59 -14.39 -2.31
N MET A 178 27.38 -14.90 -2.04
CA MET A 178 27.14 -15.86 -0.96
C MET A 178 27.75 -17.25 -1.23
N HIS A 179 27.83 -17.67 -2.50
CA HIS A 179 28.56 -18.89 -2.89
C HIS A 179 30.08 -18.68 -2.98
N ALA A 180 30.56 -17.45 -3.16
CA ALA A 180 32.00 -17.14 -3.17
C ALA A 180 32.59 -17.11 -1.74
N ASP A 181 31.79 -16.70 -0.74
CA ASP A 181 32.22 -16.61 0.67
C ASP A 181 32.18 -17.96 1.42
N GLY A 182 31.57 -18.99 0.84
CA GLY A 182 31.56 -20.37 1.36
C GLY A 182 32.65 -21.28 0.78
N GLY A 183 33.57 -20.75 -0.04
CA GLY A 183 34.52 -21.51 -0.85
C GLY A 183 35.94 -21.61 -0.31
N ASP A 184 36.36 -20.75 0.62
CA ASP A 184 37.74 -20.73 1.15
C ASP A 184 37.75 -20.91 2.67
N ALA A 185 37.56 -22.15 3.12
CA ALA A 185 38.10 -22.59 4.40
C ALA A 185 39.48 -23.23 4.12
N PRO A 186 40.61 -22.65 4.59
CA PRO A 186 41.91 -23.27 4.42
C PRO A 186 41.96 -24.60 5.18
N ARG A 187 42.46 -25.63 4.50
CA ARG A 187 42.73 -26.97 5.05
C ARG A 187 43.85 -26.94 6.08
#